data_AF-A0A2A5YNM8-F1
#
_entry.id   AF-A0A2A5YNM8-F1
#
_cell.length_a   1.000
_cell.length_b   1.000
_cell.length_c   1.000
_cell.angle_alpha   90.00
_cell.angle_beta   90.00
_cell.angle_gamma   90.00
#
_symmetry.space_group_name_H-M   'P 1'
#
loop_
_entity.id
_entity.type
_entity.pdbx_description
1 polymer ?
#
loop_
_entity_poly.entity_id
_entity_poly.type
_entity_poly.pdbx_seq_one_letter_code
_entity_poly.pdbx_strand_id
1 'polypeptide(L)'
;MSARDLIGYGQTPPAAHWPGGARIAVQFVINYEEGAENSVLNGDRGSEAFLSDMVGAVSHADRAMAMESLYEYGSRAGFWRLHRLFTDRGLPVTVFGVAAAMAANPAAVDAMLKADWEVASHGYRWIDYQHMLADREAEHIA
;
A
#
# COMPACT_ATOMS: atom_id res chain seq x y z
N MET A 1 5.53 -18.37 -28.79
CA MET A 1 4.61 -18.55 -27.66
C MET A 1 4.50 -17.21 -26.93
N SER A 2 3.29 -16.77 -26.57
CA SER A 2 3.07 -15.54 -25.80
C SER A 2 3.70 -15.69 -24.39
N ALA A 3 4.38 -14.66 -23.89
CA ALA A 3 4.89 -14.61 -22.51
C ALA A 3 3.78 -14.41 -21.45
N ARG A 4 2.51 -14.41 -21.88
CA ARG A 4 1.32 -14.23 -21.05
C ARG A 4 0.44 -15.46 -21.16
N ASP A 5 -0.01 -15.96 -20.02
CA ASP A 5 -1.11 -16.91 -19.92
C ASP A 5 -2.44 -16.16 -20.02
N LEU A 6 -3.19 -16.39 -21.09
CA LEU A 6 -4.53 -15.82 -21.31
C LEU A 6 -5.65 -16.84 -21.05
N ILE A 7 -5.30 -18.09 -20.72
CA ILE A 7 -6.25 -19.19 -20.51
C ILE A 7 -6.54 -19.33 -19.02
N GLY A 8 -5.49 -19.40 -18.18
CA GLY A 8 -5.64 -19.70 -16.75
C GLY A 8 -6.45 -20.98 -16.53
N TYR A 9 -7.49 -20.91 -15.69
CA TYR A 9 -8.38 -22.05 -15.40
C TYR A 9 -9.47 -22.30 -16.46
N GLY A 10 -9.62 -21.43 -17.46
CA GLY A 10 -10.66 -21.56 -18.48
C GLY A 10 -12.09 -21.60 -17.91
N GLN A 11 -12.95 -22.45 -18.49
CA GLN A 11 -14.38 -22.53 -18.13
C GLN A 11 -14.66 -23.18 -16.77
N THR A 12 -13.69 -23.92 -16.21
CA THR A 12 -13.92 -24.77 -15.04
C THR A 12 -12.86 -24.49 -13.97
N PRO A 13 -13.00 -23.42 -13.18
CA PRO A 13 -12.11 -23.16 -12.06
C PRO A 13 -12.21 -24.26 -10.98
N PRO A 14 -11.13 -24.52 -10.22
CA PRO A 14 -11.17 -25.49 -9.14
C PRO A 14 -12.13 -25.02 -8.03
N ALA A 15 -12.72 -26.00 -7.32
CA ALA A 15 -13.50 -25.70 -6.13
C ALA A 15 -12.56 -25.24 -5.00
N ALA A 16 -12.77 -24.03 -4.49
CA ALA A 16 -11.86 -23.42 -3.52
C ALA A 16 -11.94 -24.02 -2.10
N HIS A 17 -13.03 -24.73 -1.77
CA HIS A 17 -13.22 -25.42 -0.49
C HIS A 17 -12.88 -24.57 0.75
N TRP A 18 -13.38 -23.34 0.78
CA TRP A 18 -13.10 -22.41 1.88
C TRP A 18 -13.50 -22.99 3.24
N PRO A 19 -12.76 -22.65 4.33
CA PRO A 19 -13.07 -23.12 5.68
C PRO A 19 -14.53 -22.88 6.07
N GLY A 20 -15.11 -23.82 6.80
CA GLY A 20 -16.50 -23.75 7.25
C GLY A 20 -17.55 -23.81 6.12
N GLY A 21 -17.17 -24.16 4.90
CA GLY A 21 -18.09 -24.19 3.75
C GLY A 21 -18.50 -22.80 3.27
N ALA A 22 -17.66 -21.78 3.52
CA ALA A 22 -17.94 -20.42 3.11
C ALA A 22 -18.10 -20.31 1.58
N ARG A 23 -19.07 -19.51 1.14
CA ARG A 23 -19.35 -19.28 -0.29
C ARG A 23 -18.40 -18.25 -0.91
N ILE A 24 -17.78 -17.41 -0.09
CA ILE A 24 -16.87 -16.34 -0.47
C ILE A 24 -15.84 -16.15 0.63
N ALA A 25 -14.60 -15.84 0.24
CA ALA A 25 -13.59 -15.29 1.13
C ALA A 25 -13.49 -13.77 0.86
N VAL A 26 -13.56 -12.97 1.91
CA VAL A 26 -13.38 -11.51 1.84
C VAL A 26 -12.08 -11.19 2.57
N GLN A 27 -11.19 -10.47 1.90
CA GLN A 27 -9.88 -10.07 2.43
C GLN A 27 -9.78 -8.55 2.36
N PHE A 28 -9.62 -7.90 3.51
CA PHE A 28 -9.50 -6.45 3.60
C PHE A 28 -8.03 -6.04 3.57
N VAL A 29 -7.65 -5.29 2.56
CA VAL A 29 -6.31 -4.67 2.47
C VAL A 29 -6.39 -3.22 2.90
N ILE A 30 -5.48 -2.82 3.79
CA ILE A 30 -5.20 -1.40 4.07
C ILE A 30 -3.79 -1.12 3.59
N ASN A 31 -3.63 -0.26 2.58
CA ASN A 31 -2.31 0.22 2.19
C ASN A 31 -1.85 1.28 3.20
N TYR A 32 -0.55 1.25 3.53
CA TYR A 32 0.09 2.26 4.36
C TYR A 32 1.31 2.78 3.60
N GLU A 33 1.12 3.91 2.92
CA GLU A 33 2.01 4.45 1.88
C GLU A 33 2.52 5.84 2.27
N GLU A 34 1.82 6.51 3.18
CA GLU A 34 1.97 7.93 3.49
C GLU A 34 3.27 8.22 4.23
N GLY A 35 4.10 9.07 3.62
CA GLY A 35 5.48 9.36 4.00
C GLY A 35 6.52 8.75 3.07
N ALA A 36 6.12 7.87 2.14
CA ALA A 36 7.02 7.19 1.21
C ALA A 36 6.70 7.43 -0.27
N GLU A 37 5.66 8.20 -0.57
CA GLU A 37 5.30 8.67 -1.91
C GLU A 37 6.39 9.56 -2.53
N ASN A 38 6.20 9.93 -3.80
CA ASN A 38 7.16 10.81 -4.48
C ASN A 38 7.29 12.16 -3.76
N SER A 39 8.52 12.48 -3.34
CA SER A 39 8.83 13.76 -2.74
C SER A 39 10.29 14.11 -2.97
N VAL A 40 10.57 15.38 -3.23
CA VAL A 40 11.95 15.89 -3.27
C VAL A 40 12.68 15.69 -1.94
N LEU A 41 11.95 15.57 -0.82
CA LEU A 41 12.50 15.24 0.50
C LEU A 41 12.96 13.79 0.60
N ASN A 42 12.37 12.90 -0.20
CA ASN A 42 12.73 11.49 -0.30
C ASN A 42 13.79 11.23 -1.40
N GLY A 43 14.31 12.29 -2.04
CA GLY A 43 15.30 12.23 -3.10
C GLY A 43 14.73 12.04 -4.50
N ASP A 44 13.41 12.13 -4.67
CA ASP A 44 12.76 11.97 -5.97
C ASP A 44 12.86 13.26 -6.81
N ARG A 45 12.65 13.13 -8.12
CA ARG A 45 12.78 14.27 -9.06
C ARG A 45 11.66 15.31 -8.92
N GLY A 46 10.55 14.95 -8.27
CA GLY A 46 9.41 15.83 -8.11
C GLY A 46 8.39 15.29 -7.12
N SER A 47 7.33 16.05 -6.92
CA SER A 47 6.23 15.72 -6.01
C SER A 47 5.35 14.59 -6.53
N GLU A 48 4.61 13.97 -5.61
CA GLU A 48 3.51 13.06 -5.92
C GLU A 48 2.40 13.75 -6.72
N ALA A 49 1.71 12.96 -7.51
CA ALA A 49 0.60 13.36 -8.38
C ALA A 49 -0.54 12.31 -8.40
N PHE A 50 -0.31 11.12 -7.84
CA PHE A 50 -1.25 10.01 -7.83
C PHE A 50 -2.08 9.96 -6.53
N LEU A 51 -3.21 9.24 -6.59
CA LEU A 51 -4.16 8.95 -5.51
C LEU A 51 -4.31 10.01 -4.41
N SER A 52 -4.74 11.21 -4.81
CA SER A 52 -5.14 12.26 -3.88
C SER A 52 -6.47 12.89 -4.29
N ASP A 53 -7.03 13.75 -3.44
CA ASP A 53 -8.20 14.57 -3.79
C ASP A 53 -7.92 15.54 -4.94
N MET A 54 -6.64 15.81 -5.26
CA MET A 54 -6.22 16.64 -6.38
C MET A 54 -6.13 15.81 -7.67
N VAL A 55 -7.29 15.36 -8.15
CA VAL A 55 -7.37 14.55 -9.39
C VAL A 55 -6.76 15.31 -10.57
N GLY A 56 -5.79 14.68 -11.24
CA GLY A 56 -5.06 15.29 -12.36
C GLY A 56 -3.97 16.27 -11.94
N ALA A 57 -3.54 16.24 -10.67
CA ALA A 57 -2.33 16.92 -10.23
C ALA A 57 -1.14 16.55 -11.13
N VAL A 58 -0.24 17.49 -11.32
CA VAL A 58 1.01 17.30 -12.05
C VAL A 58 2.16 17.29 -11.07
N SER A 59 3.18 16.48 -11.34
CA SER A 59 4.39 16.49 -10.53
C SER A 59 5.13 17.83 -10.69
N HIS A 60 5.57 18.39 -9.57
CA HIS A 60 6.38 19.61 -9.53
C HIS A 60 7.83 19.23 -9.19
N ALA A 61 8.81 19.88 -9.81
CA ALA A 61 10.24 19.72 -9.45
C ALA A 61 10.60 20.47 -8.14
N ASP A 62 9.68 20.45 -7.17
CA ASP A 62 9.75 21.06 -5.85
C ASP A 62 8.70 20.35 -4.96
N ARG A 63 8.59 20.75 -3.70
CA ARG A 63 7.53 20.31 -2.81
C ARG A 63 6.16 20.77 -3.30
N ALA A 64 5.18 19.88 -3.16
CA ALA A 64 3.77 20.19 -3.38
C ALA A 64 3.03 20.14 -2.05
N MET A 65 3.08 21.24 -1.29
CA MET A 65 2.58 21.30 0.09
C MET A 65 1.13 20.81 0.24
N ALA A 66 0.27 21.10 -0.74
CA ALA A 66 -1.12 20.63 -0.73
C ALA A 66 -1.20 19.10 -0.84
N MET A 67 -0.42 18.50 -1.75
CA MET A 67 -0.30 17.05 -1.92
C MET A 67 0.21 16.39 -0.65
N GLU A 68 1.31 16.91 -0.09
CA GLU A 68 1.91 16.41 1.16
C GLU A 68 0.87 16.41 2.28
N SER A 69 0.10 17.49 2.44
CA SER A 69 -0.92 17.58 3.48
C SER A 69 -2.07 16.57 3.33
N LEU A 70 -2.38 16.14 2.10
CA LEU A 70 -3.40 15.11 1.82
C LEU A 70 -2.88 13.72 2.21
N TYR A 71 -1.62 13.40 1.89
CA TYR A 71 -0.97 12.18 2.34
C TYR A 71 -0.82 12.16 3.87
N GLU A 72 -0.43 13.28 4.48
CA GLU A 72 -0.34 13.40 5.94
C GLU A 72 -1.68 13.12 6.64
N TYR A 73 -2.82 13.41 6.02
CA TYR A 73 -4.13 13.06 6.61
C TYR A 73 -4.29 11.55 6.80
N GLY A 74 -3.81 10.74 5.84
CA GLY A 74 -3.83 9.29 5.90
C GLY A 74 -3.14 8.75 7.14
N SER A 75 -1.87 9.09 7.34
CA SER A 75 -1.08 8.66 8.51
C SER A 75 -1.53 9.31 9.83
N ARG A 76 -1.95 10.57 9.83
CA ARG A 76 -2.30 11.31 11.05
C ARG A 76 -3.71 11.01 11.56
N ALA A 77 -4.66 10.67 10.68
CA ALA A 77 -6.07 10.55 11.02
C ALA A 77 -6.78 9.37 10.34
N GLY A 78 -6.55 9.16 9.04
CA GLY A 78 -7.19 8.11 8.24
C GLY A 78 -6.96 6.71 8.83
N PHE A 79 -5.69 6.35 9.03
CA PHE A 79 -5.26 5.08 9.61
C PHE A 79 -5.94 4.80 10.94
N TRP A 80 -5.91 5.74 11.89
CA TRP A 80 -6.51 5.55 13.22
C TRP A 80 -8.02 5.36 13.18
N ARG A 81 -8.71 5.97 12.21
CA ARG A 81 -10.15 5.76 12.01
C ARG A 81 -10.44 4.33 11.52
N LEU A 82 -9.66 3.83 10.57
CA LEU A 82 -9.79 2.45 10.08
C LEU A 82 -9.39 1.45 11.16
N HIS A 83 -8.31 1.70 11.88
CA HIS A 83 -7.86 0.89 13.01
C HIS A 83 -8.97 0.65 14.02
N ARG A 84 -9.63 1.72 14.51
CA ARG A 84 -10.80 1.58 15.39
C ARG A 84 -11.95 0.81 14.73
N LEU A 85 -12.29 1.12 13.48
CA LEU A 85 -13.39 0.48 12.77
C LEU A 85 -13.27 -1.05 12.72
N PHE A 86 -12.09 -1.55 12.36
CA PHE A 86 -11.80 -2.97 12.18
C PHE A 86 -11.57 -3.69 13.51
N THR A 87 -10.85 -3.06 14.45
CA THR A 87 -10.63 -3.64 15.79
C THR A 87 -11.92 -3.73 16.60
N ASP A 88 -12.79 -2.71 16.56
CA ASP A 88 -14.10 -2.72 17.22
C ASP A 88 -15.01 -3.86 16.71
N ARG A 89 -14.79 -4.31 15.46
CA ARG A 89 -15.55 -5.40 14.83
C ARG A 89 -14.87 -6.76 14.94
N GLY A 90 -13.65 -6.83 15.47
CA GLY A 90 -12.84 -8.04 15.49
C GLY A 90 -12.60 -8.62 14.08
N LEU A 91 -12.48 -7.76 13.06
CA LEU A 91 -12.25 -8.18 11.68
C LEU A 91 -10.76 -8.13 11.35
N PRO A 92 -10.19 -9.20 10.73
CA PRO A 92 -8.79 -9.23 10.36
C PRO A 92 -8.52 -8.34 9.13
N VAL A 93 -7.31 -7.83 9.06
CA VAL A 93 -6.79 -6.98 7.98
C VAL A 93 -5.41 -7.46 7.59
N THR A 94 -5.09 -7.40 6.30
CA THR A 94 -3.73 -7.45 5.80
C THR A 94 -3.31 -6.03 5.44
N VAL A 95 -2.24 -5.53 6.05
CA VAL A 95 -1.63 -4.25 5.70
C VAL A 95 -0.66 -4.47 4.57
N PHE A 96 -0.77 -3.65 3.53
CA PHE A 96 0.26 -3.51 2.51
C PHE A 96 1.11 -2.31 2.93
N GLY A 97 2.19 -2.60 3.65
CA GLY A 97 3.03 -1.58 4.29
C GLY A 97 4.25 -1.25 3.44
N VAL A 98 4.37 0.02 3.04
CA VAL A 98 5.60 0.53 2.41
C VAL A 98 6.64 0.73 3.50
N ALA A 99 7.83 0.13 3.34
CA ALA A 99 8.80 0.04 4.43
C ALA A 99 9.26 1.43 4.93
N ALA A 100 9.50 2.38 4.02
CA ALA A 100 9.86 3.75 4.40
C ALA A 100 8.73 4.48 5.16
N ALA A 101 7.46 4.27 4.79
CA ALA A 101 6.31 4.87 5.48
C ALA A 101 6.17 4.31 6.90
N MET A 102 6.31 2.98 7.05
CA MET A 102 6.29 2.31 8.34
C MET A 102 7.46 2.76 9.24
N ALA A 103 8.67 2.92 8.69
CA ALA A 103 9.81 3.44 9.41
C ALA A 103 9.60 4.88 9.90
N ALA A 104 8.89 5.71 9.12
CA ALA A 104 8.55 7.08 9.49
C ALA A 104 7.48 7.16 10.59
N ASN A 105 6.64 6.13 10.77
CA ASN A 105 5.62 6.09 11.82
C ASN A 105 5.57 4.74 12.57
N PRO A 106 6.55 4.45 13.45
CA PRO A 106 6.59 3.21 14.23
C PRO A 106 5.36 3.00 15.13
N ALA A 107 4.68 4.08 15.54
CA ALA A 107 3.48 3.98 16.38
C ALA A 107 2.30 3.33 15.63
N ALA A 108 2.18 3.56 14.31
CA ALA A 108 1.18 2.87 13.50
C ALA A 108 1.53 1.38 13.37
N VAL A 109 2.81 1.05 13.16
CA VAL A 109 3.29 -0.34 13.11
C VAL A 109 2.97 -1.08 14.41
N ASP A 110 3.27 -0.48 15.56
CA ASP A 110 2.92 -1.04 16.87
C ASP A 110 1.42 -1.31 17.00
N ALA A 111 0.58 -0.42 16.46
CA ALA A 111 -0.87 -0.58 16.51
C ALA A 111 -1.38 -1.70 15.59
N MET A 112 -0.75 -1.89 14.42
CA MET A 112 -1.03 -3.00 13.50
C MET A 112 -0.68 -4.34 14.17
N LEU A 113 0.52 -4.44 14.76
CA LEU A 113 0.99 -5.66 15.43
C LEU A 113 0.15 -6.00 16.67
N LYS A 114 -0.22 -5.00 17.48
CA LYS A 114 -1.11 -5.21 18.65
C LYS A 114 -2.52 -5.65 18.24
N ALA A 115 -2.97 -5.28 17.05
CA ALA A 115 -4.25 -5.71 16.51
C ALA A 115 -4.20 -7.09 15.83
N ASP A 116 -3.03 -7.75 15.83
CA ASP A 116 -2.79 -9.02 15.14
C ASP A 116 -3.13 -8.94 13.63
N TRP A 117 -2.83 -7.79 13.02
CA TRP A 117 -2.96 -7.61 11.58
C TRP A 117 -1.73 -8.20 10.87
N GLU A 118 -1.97 -8.88 9.76
CA GLU A 118 -0.89 -9.32 8.88
C GLU A 118 -0.23 -8.08 8.24
N VAL A 119 1.10 -8.08 8.09
CA VAL A 119 1.82 -7.03 7.37
C VAL A 119 2.56 -7.66 6.19
N ALA A 120 2.08 -7.39 4.99
CA ALA A 120 2.74 -7.74 3.74
C ALA A 120 3.59 -6.56 3.24
N SER A 121 4.72 -6.87 2.59
CA SER A 121 5.55 -5.84 1.97
C SER A 121 4.81 -5.18 0.81
N HIS A 122 4.79 -3.85 0.82
CA HIS A 122 4.37 -3.03 -0.31
C HIS A 122 5.57 -2.32 -0.97
N GLY A 123 6.76 -2.91 -0.84
CA GLY A 123 8.02 -2.35 -1.34
C GLY A 123 8.68 -1.37 -0.37
N TYR A 124 9.92 -0.96 -0.67
CA TYR A 124 10.65 0.02 0.13
C TYR A 124 10.09 1.44 -0.02
N ARG A 125 9.78 1.85 -1.26
CA ARG A 125 9.20 3.14 -1.65
C ARG A 125 7.92 2.94 -2.45
N TRP A 126 6.99 3.90 -2.35
CA TRP A 126 5.77 3.94 -3.14
C TRP A 126 5.97 4.81 -4.38
N ILE A 127 6.51 4.22 -5.44
CA ILE A 127 6.90 4.88 -6.68
C ILE A 127 6.66 3.93 -7.86
N ASP A 128 6.74 4.44 -9.10
CA ASP A 128 6.69 3.61 -10.29
C ASP A 128 8.03 2.88 -10.54
N TYR A 129 8.00 1.55 -10.51
CA TYR A 129 9.17 0.69 -10.76
C TYR A 129 9.34 0.32 -12.24
N GLN A 130 8.40 0.67 -13.13
CA GLN A 130 8.38 0.25 -14.54
C GLN A 130 9.68 0.53 -15.32
N HIS A 131 10.43 1.56 -14.92
CA HIS A 131 11.69 1.97 -15.54
C HIS A 131 12.90 1.89 -14.60
N MET A 132 12.73 1.32 -13.41
CA MET A 132 13.83 1.09 -12.49
C MET A 132 14.76 -0.01 -13.05
N LEU A 133 16.07 0.15 -12.83
CA LEU A 133 17.02 -0.91 -13.14
C LEU A 133 16.84 -2.08 -12.15
N ALA A 134 16.89 -3.31 -12.65
CA ALA A 134 16.66 -4.51 -11.84
C ALA A 134 17.53 -4.59 -10.57
N ASP A 135 18.80 -4.17 -10.64
CA ASP A 135 19.69 -4.17 -9.48
C ASP A 135 19.23 -3.19 -8.39
N ARG A 136 18.67 -2.03 -8.78
CA ARG A 136 18.10 -1.05 -7.84
C ARG A 136 16.76 -1.50 -7.28
N GLU A 137 15.93 -2.13 -8.11
CA GLU A 137 14.68 -2.74 -7.64
C GLU A 137 14.96 -3.86 -6.64
N ALA A 138 15.97 -4.70 -6.89
CA ALA A 138 16.41 -5.74 -5.96
C ALA A 138 16.90 -5.16 -4.62
N GLU A 139 17.65 -4.06 -4.64
CA GLU A 139 18.04 -3.32 -3.42
C GLU A 139 16.83 -2.79 -2.64
N HIS A 140 15.75 -2.40 -3.32
CA HIS A 140 14.50 -1.95 -2.70
C HIS A 140 13.63 -3.11 -2.15
N ILE A 141 13.95 -4.36 -2.48
CA ILE A 141 13.24 -5.55 -2.01
C ILE A 141 13.99 -6.23 -0.84
N ALA A 142 15.32 -6.16 -0.84
CA ALA A 142 16.20 -6.84 0.12
C ALA A 142 16.10 -6.31 1.56
#